data_AF-A0A6C0I5A7-F1
#
_entry.id   AF-A0A6C0I5A7-F1
#
_cell.length_a   1.000
_cell.length_b   1.000
_cell.length_c   1.000
_cell.angle_alpha   90.00
_cell.angle_beta   90.00
_cell.angle_gamma   90.00
#
_symmetry.space_group_name_H-M   'P 1'
#
loop_
_entity.id
_entity.type
_entity.pdbx_description
1 polymer ?
#
loop_
_entity_poly.entity_id
_entity_poly.type
_entity_poly.pdbx_seq_one_letter_code
_entity_poly.pdbx_strand_id
1 'polypeptide(L)'
;MSVDLSFIQDDHTRSMIANGHAAVSELELWSWLKTFDPKDGFMFTPHENIDKITEAMDRLPNPPSHSGSSFGITMRHLQFIAKHGMEKYKQEVIKSRTN
;
A
#
# COMPACT_ATOMS: atom_id res chain seq x y z
N MET A 1 -15.76 0.18 4.99
CA MET A 1 -15.19 0.13 6.36
C MET A 1 -13.83 0.78 6.30
N SER A 2 -13.54 1.78 7.13
CA SER A 2 -12.23 2.44 7.18
C SER A 2 -11.23 1.56 7.93
N VAL A 3 -10.07 1.31 7.35
CA VAL A 3 -8.95 0.63 8.02
C VAL A 3 -8.37 1.53 9.12
N ASP A 4 -8.15 0.99 10.32
CA ASP A 4 -7.46 1.73 11.39
C ASP A 4 -5.94 1.70 11.14
N LEU A 5 -5.37 2.86 10.80
CA LEU A 5 -3.94 3.06 10.57
C LEU A 5 -3.33 4.07 11.56
N SER A 6 -4.01 4.35 12.68
CA SER A 6 -3.57 5.32 13.70
C SER A 6 -2.20 5.01 14.31
N PHE A 7 -1.73 3.77 14.20
CA PHE A 7 -0.40 3.35 14.66
C PHE A 7 0.75 3.88 13.77
N ILE A 8 0.47 4.37 12.57
CA ILE A 8 1.45 5.05 11.70
C ILE A 8 1.44 6.54 12.05
N GLN A 9 2.52 7.06 12.66
CA GLN A 9 2.55 8.48 13.05
C GLN A 9 2.86 9.42 11.89
N ASP A 10 3.62 8.97 10.88
CA ASP A 10 3.88 9.79 9.70
C ASP A 10 2.59 9.94 8.89
N ASP A 11 2.05 11.15 8.86
CA ASP A 11 0.75 11.45 8.29
C ASP A 11 0.72 11.17 6.78
N HIS A 12 1.82 11.45 6.08
CA HIS A 12 1.92 11.24 4.65
C HIS A 12 1.90 9.73 4.32
N THR A 13 2.73 8.93 4.98
CA THR A 13 2.75 7.47 4.85
C THR A 13 1.40 6.86 5.23
N ARG A 14 0.77 7.35 6.30
CA ARG A 14 -0.57 6.89 6.71
C ARG A 14 -1.61 7.17 5.62
N SER A 15 -1.59 8.37 5.04
CA SER A 15 -2.49 8.75 3.94
C SER A 15 -2.25 7.90 2.69
N MET A 16 -0.98 7.71 2.30
CA MET A 16 -0.58 6.88 1.16
C MET A 16 -1.07 5.44 1.31
N ILE A 17 -0.89 4.82 2.47
CA ILE A 17 -1.31 3.44 2.72
C ILE A 17 -2.84 3.34 2.80
N ALA A 18 -3.52 4.33 3.39
CA ALA A 18 -4.98 4.37 3.40
C ALA A 18 -5.55 4.44 1.97
N ASN A 19 -5.01 5.33 1.14
CA ASN A 19 -5.40 5.51 -0.25
C ASN A 19 -5.10 4.24 -1.09
N GLY A 20 -3.90 3.69 -0.99
CA GLY A 20 -3.54 2.45 -1.69
C GLY A 20 -4.35 1.23 -1.22
N HIS A 21 -4.65 1.12 0.07
CA HIS A 21 -5.52 0.06 0.61
C HIS A 21 -6.93 0.17 0.02
N ALA A 22 -7.48 1.38 -0.06
CA ALA A 22 -8.78 1.62 -0.68
C ALA A 22 -8.77 1.24 -2.17
N ALA A 23 -7.74 1.65 -2.93
CA ALA A 23 -7.59 1.33 -4.34
C ALA A 23 -7.50 -0.19 -4.60
N VAL A 24 -6.64 -0.91 -3.85
CA VAL A 24 -6.50 -2.37 -3.98
C VAL A 24 -7.79 -3.10 -3.60
N SER A 25 -8.54 -2.56 -2.62
CA SER A 25 -9.84 -3.12 -2.21
C SER A 25 -10.93 -2.89 -3.26
N GLU A 26 -11.01 -1.70 -3.86
CA GLU A 26 -11.97 -1.38 -4.93
C GLU A 26 -11.74 -2.28 -6.15
N LEU A 27 -10.48 -2.57 -6.48
CA LEU A 27 -10.09 -3.40 -7.62
C LEU A 27 -10.07 -4.90 -7.32
N GLU A 28 -10.34 -5.31 -6.07
CA GLU A 28 -10.28 -6.70 -5.60
C GLU A 28 -8.92 -7.40 -5.84
N LEU A 29 -7.83 -6.63 -5.83
CA LEU A 29 -6.48 -7.10 -6.22
C LEU A 29 -5.66 -7.72 -5.08
N TRP A 30 -6.23 -7.91 -3.89
CA TRP A 30 -5.52 -8.45 -2.73
C TRP A 30 -4.87 -9.82 -2.98
N SER A 31 -5.59 -10.72 -3.66
CA SER A 31 -5.06 -12.06 -4.01
C SER A 31 -3.87 -11.98 -4.96
N TRP A 32 -3.93 -11.10 -5.97
CA TRP A 32 -2.81 -10.87 -6.88
C TRP A 32 -1.62 -10.28 -6.14
N LEU A 33 -1.85 -9.24 -5.33
CA LEU A 33 -0.79 -8.54 -4.60
C LEU A 33 -0.07 -9.47 -3.62
N LYS A 34 -0.78 -10.43 -3.02
CA LYS A 34 -0.22 -11.45 -2.13
C LYS A 34 0.85 -12.31 -2.82
N THR A 35 0.64 -12.68 -4.08
CA THR A 35 1.50 -13.63 -4.80
C THR A 35 2.48 -12.96 -5.75
N PHE A 36 2.17 -11.76 -6.22
CA PHE A 36 3.01 -11.01 -7.14
C PHE A 36 4.30 -10.58 -6.43
N ASP A 37 5.45 -10.79 -7.07
CA ASP A 37 6.74 -10.29 -6.58
C ASP A 37 7.52 -9.61 -7.72
N PRO A 38 7.56 -8.26 -7.74
CA PRO A 38 8.26 -7.54 -8.77
C PRO A 38 9.78 -7.63 -8.56
N LYS A 39 10.50 -8.16 -9.55
CA LYS A 39 11.98 -8.32 -9.52
C LYS A 39 12.70 -7.00 -9.28
N ASP A 40 12.27 -5.95 -9.99
CA ASP A 40 12.88 -4.62 -9.92
C ASP A 40 12.12 -3.69 -8.95
N GLY A 41 11.18 -4.22 -8.18
CA GLY A 41 10.28 -3.44 -7.32
C GLY A 41 9.09 -2.83 -8.06
N PHE A 42 8.07 -2.42 -7.30
CA PHE A 42 6.79 -1.94 -7.85
C PHE A 42 6.94 -0.65 -8.69
N MET A 43 7.95 0.18 -8.41
CA MET A 43 8.19 1.42 -9.15
C MET A 43 8.64 1.18 -10.60
N PHE A 44 9.42 0.13 -10.84
CA PHE A 44 10.08 -0.11 -12.13
C PHE A 44 9.48 -1.28 -12.90
N THR A 45 8.51 -1.98 -12.32
CA THR A 45 7.88 -3.14 -12.94
C THR A 45 6.66 -2.71 -13.74
N PRO A 46 6.65 -2.88 -15.07
CA PRO A 46 5.45 -2.64 -15.87
C PRO A 46 4.45 -3.79 -15.66
N HIS A 47 3.23 -3.47 -15.21
CA HIS A 47 2.18 -4.46 -15.03
C HIS A 47 0.80 -3.78 -15.01
N GLU A 48 -0.19 -4.33 -15.73
CA GLU A 48 -1.53 -3.72 -15.85
C GLU A 48 -2.21 -3.44 -14.49
N ASN A 49 -2.04 -4.33 -13.52
CA ASN A 49 -2.59 -4.13 -12.17
C ASN A 49 -1.88 -2.98 -11.41
N ILE A 50 -0.62 -2.70 -11.69
CA ILE A 50 0.09 -1.54 -11.13
C ILE A 50 -0.51 -0.26 -11.71
N ASP A 51 -0.75 -0.23 -13.01
CA ASP A 51 -1.38 0.91 -13.69
C ASP A 51 -2.80 1.16 -13.15
N LYS A 52 -3.63 0.11 -13.07
CA LYS A 52 -4.98 0.19 -12.49
C LYS A 52 -4.98 0.72 -11.06
N ILE A 53 -4.05 0.24 -10.22
CA ILE A 53 -3.94 0.71 -8.83
C ILE A 53 -3.56 2.19 -8.80
N THR A 54 -2.59 2.60 -9.63
CA THR A 54 -2.15 4.00 -9.71
C THR A 54 -3.31 4.92 -10.11
N GLU A 55 -4.04 4.55 -11.17
CA GLU A 55 -5.22 5.30 -11.62
C GLU A 55 -6.33 5.35 -10.56
N ALA A 56 -6.56 4.24 -9.86
CA ALA A 56 -7.54 4.20 -8.77
C ALA A 56 -7.11 5.09 -7.59
N MET A 57 -5.83 5.06 -7.20
CA MET A 57 -5.27 5.92 -6.15
C MET A 57 -5.48 7.40 -6.48
N ASP A 58 -5.23 7.80 -7.72
CA ASP A 58 -5.37 9.19 -8.20
C ASP A 58 -6.84 9.63 -8.34
N ARG A 59 -7.77 8.70 -8.59
CA ARG A 59 -9.22 8.97 -8.71
C ARG A 59 -9.93 9.09 -7.36
N LEU A 60 -9.39 8.49 -6.29
CA LEU A 60 -10.00 8.53 -4.97
C LEU A 60 -10.04 9.97 -4.41
N PRO A 61 -11.03 10.31 -3.55
CA PRO A 61 -11.13 11.65 -2.99
C PRO A 61 -9.90 12.08 -2.20
N ASN A 62 -9.43 13.30 -2.43
CA ASN A 62 -8.24 13.90 -1.79
C ASN A 62 -6.99 12.99 -1.88
N PRO A 63 -6.57 12.61 -3.10
CA PRO A 63 -5.47 11.68 -3.27
C PRO A 63 -4.17 12.32 -2.77
N PRO A 64 -3.36 11.60 -1.97
CA PRO A 64 -2.04 12.08 -1.62
C PRO A 64 -1.17 12.15 -2.88
N SER A 65 -0.32 13.18 -2.97
CA SER A 65 0.71 13.21 -4.02
C SER A 65 1.71 12.07 -3.80
N HIS A 66 2.16 11.44 -4.88
CA HIS A 66 3.17 10.39 -4.81
C HIS A 66 4.19 10.51 -5.94
N SER A 67 5.42 10.18 -5.60
CA SER A 67 6.46 9.81 -6.55
C SER A 67 6.45 8.29 -6.78
N GLY A 68 7.15 7.82 -7.82
CA GLY A 68 7.34 6.38 -8.03
C GLY A 68 7.96 5.66 -6.82
N SER A 69 8.87 6.30 -6.08
CA SER A 69 9.49 5.73 -4.88
C SER A 69 8.48 5.56 -3.74
N SER A 70 7.70 6.59 -3.45
CA SER A 70 6.64 6.53 -2.42
C SER A 70 5.53 5.54 -2.79
N PHE A 71 5.18 5.44 -4.08
CA PHE A 71 4.29 4.41 -4.58
C PHE A 71 4.86 3.01 -4.33
N GLY A 72 6.13 2.79 -4.69
CA GLY A 72 6.80 1.51 -4.48
C GLY A 72 6.84 1.06 -3.01
N ILE A 73 7.13 1.99 -2.09
CA ILE A 73 7.10 1.74 -0.64
C ILE A 73 5.67 1.39 -0.18
N THR A 74 4.68 2.17 -0.62
CA THR A 74 3.26 1.93 -0.29
C THR A 74 2.83 0.54 -0.73
N MET A 75 3.17 0.13 -1.96
CA MET A 75 2.86 -1.20 -2.47
C MET A 75 3.52 -2.33 -1.69
N ARG A 76 4.73 -2.14 -1.13
CA ARG A 76 5.37 -3.12 -0.25
C ARG A 76 4.63 -3.24 1.09
N HIS A 77 4.13 -2.15 1.66
CA HIS A 77 3.26 -2.22 2.85
C HIS A 77 1.97 -2.99 2.56
N LEU A 78 1.30 -2.69 1.46
CA LEU A 78 0.08 -3.38 1.05
C LEU A 78 0.34 -4.86 0.75
N GLN A 79 1.48 -5.20 0.14
CA GLN A 79 1.89 -6.58 -0.08
C GLN A 79 2.13 -7.32 1.24
N PHE A 80 2.75 -6.68 2.24
CA PHE A 80 2.90 -7.27 3.56
C PHE A 80 1.54 -7.55 4.20
N ILE A 81 0.61 -6.59 4.13
CA ILE A 81 -0.77 -6.76 4.61
C ILE A 81 -1.46 -7.93 3.88
N ALA A 82 -1.33 -8.02 2.56
CA ALA A 82 -1.92 -9.11 1.76
C ALA A 82 -1.37 -10.50 2.17
N LYS A 83 -0.08 -10.58 2.53
CA LYS A 83 0.59 -11.83 2.91
C LYS A 83 0.32 -12.23 4.37
N HIS A 84 0.24 -11.27 5.28
CA HIS A 84 0.32 -11.51 6.72
C HIS A 84 -0.89 -11.01 7.52
N GLY A 85 -1.73 -10.18 6.94
CA GLY A 85 -2.86 -9.53 7.60
C GLY A 85 -2.48 -8.24 8.34
N MET A 86 -3.50 -7.44 8.65
CA MET A 86 -3.36 -6.12 9.28
C MET A 86 -2.73 -6.19 10.68
N GLU A 87 -3.09 -7.19 11.49
CA GLU A 87 -2.58 -7.31 12.87
C GLU A 87 -1.05 -7.52 12.89
N LYS A 88 -0.53 -8.37 12.01
CA LYS A 88 0.93 -8.56 11.89
C LYS A 88 1.61 -7.30 11.38
N TYR A 89 0.97 -6.59 10.45
CA TYR A 89 1.51 -5.33 9.94
C TYR A 89 1.61 -4.27 11.04
N LYS A 90 0.57 -4.11 11.86
CA LYS A 90 0.56 -3.22 13.02
C LYS A 90 1.69 -3.53 14.00
N GLN A 91 1.90 -4.81 14.33
CA GLN A 91 2.99 -5.23 15.21
C GLN A 91 4.37 -4.88 14.65
N GLU A 92 4.59 -5.12 13.35
CA GLU A 92 5.87 -4.85 12.69
C GLU A 92 6.19 -3.35 12.64
N VAL A 93 5.20 -2.51 12.31
CA VAL A 93 5.35 -1.05 12.30
C VAL A 93 5.62 -0.50 13.70
N ILE A 94 5.03 -1.08 14.75
CA ILE A 94 5.31 -0.64 16.12
C ILE A 94 6.73 -1.03 16.54
N LYS A 95 7.17 -2.26 16.21
CA LYS A 95 8.48 -2.79 16.58
C LYS A 95 9.64 -2.04 15.90
N SER A 96 9.51 -1.68 14.64
CA SER A 96 10.57 -0.98 13.89
C SER A 96 10.90 0.41 14.44
N ARG A 97 10.06 0.93 15.36
CA ARG A 97 10.22 2.25 16.00
C ARG A 97 10.94 2.19 17.34
N THR A 98 11.05 0.99 17.92
CA THR A 98 11.68 0.77 19.23
C THR A 98 13.12 0.26 19.12
N ASN A 99 13.65 0.17 17.90
CA ASN A 99 15.04 -0.18 17.61
C ASN A 99 15.80 1.03 17.10
#